data_AF-A0A4P5YRE5-F1
#
_entry.id   AF-A0A4P5YRE5-F1
#
_cell.length_a   1.000
_cell.length_b   1.000
_cell.length_c   1.000
_cell.angle_alpha   90.00
_cell.angle_beta   90.00
_cell.angle_gamma   90.00
#
_symmetry.space_group_name_H-M   'P 1'
#
loop_
_entity.id
_entity.type
_entity.pdbx_description
1 polymer ?
#
loop_
_entity_poly.entity_id
_entity_poly.type
_entity_poly.pdbx_seq_one_letter_code
_entity_poly.pdbx_strand_id
1 'polypeptide(L)' 'MNEKADDRSDDSKKNHIKYYKSLNKTIENIQKEKLEETEPKIIKHLNSRIEAMNLDKKRIEDMFPEINENN' A
#
# COMPACT_ATOMS: atom_id res chain seq x y z
N MET A 1 -17.11 19.81 -9.71
CA MET A 1 -16.12 18.92 -9.10
C MET A 1 -15.63 18.02 -10.22
N ASN A 2 -14.35 18.09 -10.59
CA ASN A 2 -13.80 17.22 -11.62
C ASN A 2 -13.55 15.87 -10.94
N GLU A 3 -14.57 15.02 -10.86
CA GLU A 3 -14.42 13.62 -10.52
C GLU A 3 -13.49 13.04 -11.58
N LYS A 4 -12.19 12.94 -11.26
CA LYS A 4 -11.26 12.19 -12.09
C LYS A 4 -11.80 10.77 -12.07
N ALA A 5 -12.44 10.35 -13.16
CA ALA A 5 -12.82 8.97 -13.33
C ALA A 5 -11.56 8.14 -13.08
N ASP A 6 -11.55 7.34 -12.02
CA ASP A 6 -10.43 6.45 -11.74
C ASP A 6 -10.25 5.59 -13.00
N ASP A 7 -9.09 5.74 -13.64
CA ASP A 7 -8.78 5.04 -14.88
C ASP A 7 -8.65 3.55 -14.55
N ARG A 8 -9.67 2.77 -14.93
CA ARG A 8 -9.75 1.31 -14.72
C ARG A 8 -9.27 0.51 -15.94
N SER A 9 -8.59 1.15 -16.89
CA SER A 9 -8.02 0.46 -18.05
C SER A 9 -7.06 -0.65 -17.65
N ASP A 10 -6.88 -1.65 -18.51
CA ASP A 10 -6.01 -2.82 -18.24
C ASP A 10 -4.56 -2.44 -17.91
N ASP A 11 -4.03 -1.38 -18.53
CA ASP A 11 -2.69 -0.89 -18.24
C ASP A 11 -2.60 -0.18 -16.89
N SER A 12 -3.64 0.54 -16.50
CA SER A 12 -3.78 1.12 -15.15
C SER A 12 -3.82 0.01 -14.10
N LYS A 13 -4.63 -1.04 -14.32
CA LYS A 13 -4.72 -2.22 -13.46
C LYS A 13 -3.35 -2.89 -13.24
N LYS A 14 -2.57 -3.12 -14.30
CA LYS A 14 -1.21 -3.69 -14.19
C LYS A 14 -0.30 -2.83 -13.32
N ASN A 15 -0.34 -1.51 -13.48
CA ASN A 15 0.45 -0.58 -12.69
C ASN A 15 0.03 -0.58 -11.21
N HIS A 16 -1.27 -0.59 -10.93
CA HIS A 16 -1.81 -0.69 -9.58
C HIS A 16 -1.45 -2.01 -8.91
N ILE A 17 -1.52 -3.15 -9.63
CA ILE A 17 -1.10 -4.46 -9.10
C ILE A 17 0.40 -4.46 -8.79
N LYS A 18 1.24 -3.91 -9.69
CA LYS A 18 2.69 -3.80 -9.45
C LYS A 18 2.98 -2.94 -8.23
N TYR A 19 2.29 -1.82 -8.08
CA TYR A 19 2.40 -0.94 -6.92
C TYR A 19 1.94 -1.63 -5.64
N TYR A 20 0.80 -2.32 -5.65
CA TYR A 20 0.30 -3.11 -4.52
C TYR A 20 1.32 -4.14 -4.03
N LYS A 21 1.94 -4.91 -4.95
CA LYS A 21 3.00 -5.86 -4.61
C LYS A 21 4.24 -5.16 -4.02
N SER A 22 4.59 -4.00 -4.56
CA SER A 22 5.67 -3.15 -4.01
C SER A 22 5.34 -2.69 -2.59
N LEU A 23 4.10 -2.33 -2.29
CA LEU A 23 3.67 -1.90 -0.96
C LEU A 23 3.89 -3.00 0.08
N ASN A 24 3.59 -4.26 -0.24
CA ASN A 24 3.87 -5.39 0.66
C ASN A 24 5.34 -5.45 1.06
N LYS A 25 6.24 -5.42 0.07
CA LYS A 25 7.68 -5.46 0.32
C LYS A 25 8.17 -4.26 1.13
N THR A 26 7.65 -3.06 0.85
CA THR A 26 8.00 -1.86 1.59
C THR A 26 7.50 -1.93 3.04
N ILE A 27 6.27 -2.40 3.27
CA ILE A 27 5.70 -2.59 4.61
C ILE A 27 6.55 -3.59 5.41
N GLU A 28 6.91 -4.73 4.82
CA GLU A 28 7.77 -5.73 5.47
C GLU A 28 9.13 -5.15 5.86
N ASN A 29 9.74 -4.35 4.99
CA ASN A 29 11.02 -3.69 5.29
C ASN A 29 10.88 -2.68 6.44
N ILE A 30 9.82 -1.87 6.44
CA ILE A 30 9.55 -0.89 7.53
C ILE A 30 9.25 -1.63 8.84
N GLN A 31 8.57 -2.78 8.80
CA GLN A 31 8.35 -3.60 9.98
C GLN A 31 9.67 -4.13 10.56
N LYS A 32 10.61 -4.56 9.72
CA LYS A 32 11.95 -4.97 10.15
C LYS A 32 12.74 -3.82 10.75
N GLU A 33 12.76 -2.65 10.08
CA GLU A 33 13.39 -1.42 10.60
C GLU A 33 12.83 -1.06 11.98
N LYS A 34 11.50 -1.14 12.15
CA LYS A 34 10.83 -0.86 13.43
C LYS A 34 11.23 -1.83 14.54
N LEU A 35 11.60 -3.08 14.25
CA LEU A 35 12.03 -4.05 15.27
C LEU A 35 13.38 -3.70 15.87
N GLU A 36 14.23 -2.99 15.13
CA GLU A 36 15.56 -2.56 15.57
C GLU A 36 15.54 -1.17 16.21
N GLU A 37 14.41 -0.46 16.12
CA GLU A 37 14.25 0.91 16.61
C GLU A 37 13.81 0.95 18.08
N THR A 38 14.39 1.86 18.85
CA THR A 38 14.05 2.07 20.27
C THR A 38 13.44 3.44 20.53
N GLU A 39 13.64 4.40 19.63
CA GLU A 39 13.11 5.76 19.74
C GLU A 39 11.58 5.78 19.50
N PRO A 40 10.75 6.12 20.52
CA PRO A 40 9.30 6.05 20.40
C PRO A 40 8.72 6.95 19.30
N LYS A 41 9.38 8.08 19.04
CA LYS A 41 8.98 9.02 17.99
C LYS A 41 9.19 8.42 16.59
N ILE A 42 10.29 7.69 16.40
CA ILE A 42 10.58 7.01 15.13
C ILE A 42 9.62 5.84 14.94
N ILE A 43 9.39 5.02 15.97
CA ILE A 43 8.40 3.92 15.95
C ILE A 43 7.01 4.46 15.54
N LYS A 44 6.57 5.58 16.13
CA LYS A 44 5.29 6.21 15.78
C LYS A 44 5.25 6.66 14.31
N HIS A 45 6.33 7.23 13.80
CA HIS A 45 6.44 7.61 12.40
C HIS A 45 6.38 6.39 11.47
N LEU A 46 7.11 5.33 11.77
CA LEU A 46 7.11 4.08 11.00
C LEU A 46 5.71 3.43 10.99
N ASN A 47 5.01 3.40 12.13
CA ASN A 47 3.62 2.93 12.19
C ASN A 47 2.69 3.78 11.32
N SER A 48 2.83 5.11 11.35
CA SER A 48 2.00 6.01 10.52
C SER A 48 2.23 5.77 9.03
N ARG A 49 3.47 5.46 8.61
CA ARG A 49 3.79 5.08 7.24
C ARG A 49 3.14 3.75 6.84
N ILE A 50 3.20 2.74 7.71
CA ILE A 50 2.54 1.44 7.48
C ILE A 50 1.03 1.62 7.33
N GLU A 51 0.39 2.42 8.20
CA GLU A 51 -1.04 2.70 8.14
C GLU A 51 -1.44 3.36 6.82
N ALA A 52 -0.71 4.39 6.38
CA ALA A 52 -0.96 5.05 5.10
C ALA A 52 -0.85 4.07 3.92
N MET A 53 0.18 3.21 3.91
CA MET A 53 0.35 2.20 2.86
C MET A 53 -0.75 1.14 2.88
N ASN A 54 -1.24 0.74 4.06
CA ASN A 54 -2.37 -0.19 4.18
C ASN A 54 -3.68 0.44 3.67
N LEU A 55 -3.88 1.74 3.88
CA LEU A 55 -5.02 2.45 3.30
C LEU A 55 -4.93 2.49 1.77
N ASP A 56 -3.74 2.72 1.21
CA ASP A 56 -3.53 2.67 -0.24
C ASP A 56 -3.76 1.27 -0.80
N LYS A 57 -3.27 0.22 -0.12
CA LYS A 57 -3.58 -1.17 -0.47
C LYS A 57 -5.09 -1.42 -0.50
N LYS A 58 -5.81 -0.99 0.53
CA LYS A 58 -7.27 -1.14 0.62
C LYS A 58 -7.97 -0.42 -0.54
N ARG A 59 -7.56 0.80 -0.89
CA ARG A 59 -8.12 1.50 -2.06
C ARG A 59 -7.90 0.74 -3.36
N ILE A 60 -6.73 0.11 -3.53
CA ILE A 60 -6.44 -0.70 -4.73
C ILE A 60 -7.29 -1.97 -4.75
N GLU A 61 -7.48 -2.63 -3.60
CA GLU A 61 -8.39 -3.78 -3.47
C GLU A 61 -9.84 -3.40 -3.77
N ASP A 62 -10.30 -2.24 -3.27
CA ASP A 62 -11.64 -1.72 -3.54
C ASP A 62 -11.85 -1.38 -5.04
N MET A 63 -10.78 -0.93 -5.73
CA MET A 63 -10.80 -0.68 -7.18
C MET A 63 -10.70 -1.96 -8.02
N PHE A 64 -9.91 -2.94 -7.56
CA PHE A 64 -9.58 -4.17 -8.27
C PHE A 64 -9.68 -5.39 -7.32
N PRO A 65 -10.91 -5.84 -6.98
CA PRO A 65 -11.12 -6.90 -5.98
C PRO A 65 -10.46 -8.24 -6.34
N GLU A 66 -10.29 -8.50 -7.64
CA GLU A 66 -9.59 -9.64 -8.24
C GLU A 66 -8.09 -9.70 -7.90
N ILE A 67 -7.51 -8.65 -7.29
CA ILE A 67 -6.13 -8.68 -6.81
C ILE A 67 -5.93 -9.65 -5.63
N ASN A 68 -6.98 -9.89 -4.86
CA ASN A 68 -6.97 -10.81 -3.71
C ASN A 68 -7.20 -12.27 -4.10
N GLU A 69 -7.66 -12.57 -5.32
CA GLU A 69 -7.86 -13.95 -5.80
C GLU A 69 -6.55 -14.67 -6.16
N ASN A 70 -5.41 -13.96 -6.17
CA ASN A 70 -4.10 -14.49 -6.59
C ASN A 70 -3.03 -14.52 -5.48
N ASN A 71 -3.43 -14.51 -4.20
CA ASN A 71 -2.50 -14.77 -3.08
C ASN A 71 -2.53 -16.25 -2.68
#